data_AF-A0A347ZTS2-F1
#
_entry.id   AF-A0A347ZTS2-F1
#
_cell.length_a   1.000
_cell.length_b   1.000
_cell.length_c   1.000
_cell.angle_alpha   90.00
_cell.angle_beta   90.00
_cell.angle_gamma   90.00
#
_symmetry.space_group_name_H-M   'P 1'
#
loop_
_entity.id
_entity.type
_entity.pdbx_description
1 polymer ?
#
loop_
_entity_poly.entity_id
_entity_poly.type
_entity_poly.pdbx_seq_one_letter_code
_entity_poly.pdbx_strand_id
1 'polypeptide(L)'
;MAAVPFMRPPDLSESYQVGDTVEAFCDHEKGDQRIKGWLRGTVVQIDGKLIAVQFQSEVYLTDGWMVPDHILWFPQASSQLRQKGAVKK
;
A
#
# COMPACT_ATOMS: atom_id res chain seq x y z
N MET A 1 -29.63 -27.89 -10.61
CA MET A 1 -28.43 -27.86 -9.76
C MET A 1 -27.96 -26.42 -9.66
N ALA A 2 -28.18 -25.76 -8.53
CA ALA A 2 -27.78 -24.38 -8.31
C ALA A 2 -26.27 -24.30 -8.19
N ALA A 3 -25.62 -23.54 -9.08
CA ALA A 3 -24.19 -23.25 -9.02
C ALA A 3 -23.94 -22.35 -7.80
N VAL A 4 -23.50 -22.94 -6.70
CA VAL A 4 -23.02 -22.20 -5.54
C VAL A 4 -21.82 -21.35 -5.99
N PRO A 5 -21.82 -20.03 -5.79
CA PRO A 5 -20.65 -19.22 -6.08
C PRO A 5 -19.55 -19.67 -5.10
N PHE A 6 -18.49 -20.27 -5.63
CA PHE A 6 -17.30 -20.58 -4.87
C PHE A 6 -16.71 -19.26 -4.36
N MET A 7 -16.98 -18.94 -3.10
CA MET A 7 -16.19 -17.96 -2.36
C MET A 7 -14.77 -18.49 -2.34
N ARG A 8 -13.91 -17.93 -3.20
CA ARG A 8 -12.47 -18.19 -3.11
C ARG A 8 -12.04 -17.80 -1.69
N PRO A 9 -11.37 -18.68 -0.95
CA PRO A 9 -10.80 -18.28 0.32
C PRO A 9 -9.92 -17.05 0.06
N PRO A 10 -9.97 -16.00 0.89
CA PRO A 10 -9.06 -14.89 0.74
C PRO A 10 -7.65 -15.46 0.87
N ASP A 11 -6.88 -15.46 -0.22
CA ASP A 11 -5.46 -15.77 -0.25
C ASP A 11 -4.75 -14.75 0.65
N LEU A 12 -4.80 -14.96 1.97
CA LEU A 12 -4.12 -14.19 3.01
C LEU A 12 -2.63 -14.56 3.08
N SER A 13 -2.01 -14.79 1.92
CA SER A 13 -0.58 -15.07 1.77
C SER A 13 0.11 -14.08 0.83
N GLU A 14 -0.39 -12.84 0.80
CA GLU A 14 0.43 -11.70 0.36
C GLU A 14 1.32 -11.27 1.54
N SER A 15 2.29 -12.13 1.88
CA SER A 15 3.40 -11.73 2.74
C SER A 15 4.19 -10.69 1.95
N TYR A 16 3.98 -9.42 2.29
CA TYR A 16 4.78 -8.33 1.77
C TYR A 16 6.26 -8.63 1.98
N GLN A 17 7.10 -8.27 1.01
CA GLN A 17 8.54 -8.45 1.07
C GLN A 17 9.23 -7.11 0.84
N VAL A 18 10.39 -6.92 1.46
CA VAL A 18 11.22 -5.74 1.20
C VAL A 18 11.65 -5.77 -0.26
N GLY A 19 11.48 -4.63 -0.96
CA GLY A 19 11.67 -4.47 -2.39
C GLY A 19 10.41 -4.65 -3.24
N ASP A 20 9.29 -5.08 -2.63
CA ASP A 20 8.05 -5.25 -3.37
C ASP A 20 7.37 -3.91 -3.69
N THR A 21 6.70 -3.85 -4.84
CA THR A 21 5.98 -2.65 -5.27
C THR A 21 4.52 -2.73 -4.85
N VAL A 22 4.12 -1.81 -3.97
CA VAL A 22 2.77 -1.75 -3.40
C VAL A 22 2.10 -0.43 -3.77
N GLU A 23 0.78 -0.39 -3.74
CA GLU A 23 0.01 0.85 -3.81
C GLU A 23 -0.61 1.11 -2.45
N ALA A 24 -0.33 2.28 -1.87
CA ALA A 24 -0.94 2.73 -0.64
C ALA A 24 -1.90 3.89 -0.90
N PHE A 25 -2.98 3.93 -0.13
CA PHE A 25 -3.95 5.00 -0.18
C PHE A 25 -3.54 6.12 0.79
N CYS A 26 -2.92 7.18 0.25
CA CYS A 26 -2.43 8.30 1.03
C CYS A 26 -2.62 9.65 0.31
N ASP A 27 -2.59 10.71 1.10
CA ASP A 27 -2.52 12.07 0.61
C ASP A 27 -1.13 12.33 0.05
N HIS A 28 -1.05 12.74 -1.22
CA HIS A 28 0.20 13.00 -1.91
C HIS A 28 0.09 14.20 -2.84
N GLU A 29 1.23 14.78 -3.18
CA GLU A 29 1.28 15.83 -4.18
C GLU A 29 1.38 15.25 -5.60
N LYS A 30 0.52 15.74 -6.49
CA LYS A 30 0.56 15.41 -7.92
C LYS A 30 0.47 16.68 -8.74
N GLY A 31 1.61 17.16 -9.22
CA GLY A 31 1.71 18.37 -10.06
C GLY A 31 1.11 19.58 -9.35
N ASP A 32 1.66 19.90 -8.18
CA ASP A 32 1.30 21.07 -7.34
C ASP A 32 -0.10 21.02 -6.70
N GLN A 33 -0.80 19.88 -6.81
CA GLN A 33 -2.09 19.66 -6.16
C GLN A 33 -2.01 18.50 -5.17
N ARG A 34 -2.38 18.77 -3.91
CA ARG A 34 -2.55 17.74 -2.88
C ARG A 34 -3.81 16.93 -3.19
N ILE A 35 -3.62 15.66 -3.53
CA ILE A 35 -4.70 14.73 -3.83
C ILE A 35 -4.63 13.52 -2.91
N LYS A 36 -5.79 12.99 -2.55
CA LYS A 36 -5.90 11.73 -1.83
C LYS A 36 -6.15 10.61 -2.82
N GLY A 37 -5.25 9.63 -2.87
CA GLY A 37 -5.37 8.57 -3.86
C GLY A 37 -4.43 7.40 -3.62
N TRP A 38 -4.47 6.47 -4.55
CA TRP A 38 -3.53 5.36 -4.58
C TRP A 38 -2.21 5.84 -5.14
N LEU A 39 -1.19 5.85 -4.30
CA LEU A 39 0.18 6.16 -4.68
C LEU A 39 0.99 4.87 -4.69
N ARG A 40 1.76 4.69 -5.77
CA ARG A 40 2.69 3.57 -5.89
C ARG A 40 3.92 3.86 -5.04
N GLY A 41 4.28 2.91 -4.19
CA GLY A 41 5.48 2.95 -3.37
C GLY A 41 6.21 1.60 -3.37
N THR A 42 7.38 1.58 -2.76
CA THR A 42 8.19 0.38 -2.61
C THR A 42 8.34 0.06 -1.14
N VAL A 43 8.16 -1.20 -0.77
CA VAL A 43 8.37 -1.64 0.61
C VAL A 43 9.87 -1.57 0.90
N VAL A 44 10.27 -0.73 1.85
CA VAL A 44 11.68 -0.60 2.25
C VAL A 44 11.97 -1.33 3.56
N GLN A 45 10.96 -1.48 4.41
CA GLN A 45 11.11 -2.15 5.70
C GLN A 45 9.80 -2.82 6.10
N ILE A 46 9.90 -3.93 6.83
CA ILE A 46 8.77 -4.63 7.41
C ILE A 46 9.11 -4.90 8.87
N ASP A 47 8.27 -4.41 9.78
CA ASP A 47 8.42 -4.62 11.21
C ASP A 47 7.17 -5.34 11.74
N GLY A 48 7.25 -6.67 11.82
CA GLY A 48 6.18 -7.53 12.30
C GLY A 48 4.87 -7.40 11.52
N LYS A 49 4.00 -6.48 11.94
CA LYS A 49 2.71 -6.18 11.28
C LYS A 49 2.68 -4.84 10.55
N LEU A 50 3.73 -4.04 10.65
CA LEU A 50 3.85 -2.76 9.98
C LEU A 50 4.79 -2.86 8.78
N ILE A 51 4.47 -2.10 7.74
CA ILE A 51 5.20 -2.07 6.47
C ILE A 51 5.53 -0.62 6.20
N ALA A 52 6.82 -0.32 6.11
CA ALA A 52 7.31 0.97 5.68
C ALA A 52 7.35 0.97 4.15
N VAL A 53 6.54 1.85 3.56
CA VAL A 53 6.48 2.06 2.13
C VAL A 53 7.10 3.41 1.82
N GLN A 54 8.14 3.39 0.98
CA GLN A 54 8.77 4.59 0.45
C GLN A 54 8.07 5.04 -0.84
N PHE A 55 7.77 6.32 -0.91
CA PHE A 55 7.17 6.97 -2.06
C PHE A 55 8.18 7.90 -2.74
N GLN A 56 8.01 8.09 -4.05
CA GLN A 56 8.82 9.05 -4.83
C GLN A 56 8.24 10.46 -4.78
N SER A 57 6.95 10.59 -4.48
CA SER A 57 6.24 11.88 -4.39
C SER A 57 6.14 12.32 -2.93
N GLU A 58 5.96 13.63 -2.73
CA GLU A 58 5.69 14.20 -1.41
C GLU A 58 4.37 13.62 -0.87
N VAL A 59 4.44 13.02 0.32
CA VAL A 59 3.30 12.43 1.01
C VAL A 59 3.00 13.19 2.29
N TYR A 60 1.72 13.23 2.63
CA TYR A 60 1.23 13.95 3.78
C TYR A 60 0.50 13.00 4.71
N LEU A 61 0.69 13.20 6.02
CA LEU A 61 -0.12 12.55 7.03
C LEU A 61 -1.55 13.11 7.03
N THR A 62 -2.46 12.33 7.60
CA THR A 62 -3.86 12.74 7.82
C THR A 62 -3.97 14.07 8.57
N ASP A 63 -3.00 14.34 9.44
CA ASP A 63 -2.89 15.56 10.24
C ASP A 63 -2.36 16.78 9.44
N GLY A 64 -2.09 16.62 8.15
CA GLY A 64 -1.64 17.70 7.27
C GLY A 64 -0.13 17.94 7.25
N TRP A 65 0.63 17.14 7.99
CA TRP A 65 2.09 17.21 8.02
C TRP A 65 2.71 16.56 6.80
N MET A 66 3.65 17.25 6.16
CA MET A 66 4.49 16.70 5.11
C MET A 66 5.51 15.76 5.72
N VAL A 67 5.67 14.57 5.13
CA VAL A 67 6.65 13.58 5.59
C VAL A 67 7.98 13.80 4.87
N PRO A 68 9.03 14.31 5.53
CA PRO A 68 10.29 14.64 4.87
C PRO A 68 11.06 13.41 4.35
N ASP A 69 10.75 12.24 4.91
CA ASP A 69 11.37 10.97 4.53
C ASP A 69 10.63 10.26 3.39
N HIS A 70 9.47 10.80 2.97
CA HIS A 70 8.55 10.19 2.01
C HIS A 70 8.20 8.72 2.31
N ILE A 71 8.31 8.30 3.58
CA ILE A 71 8.05 6.93 4.03
C ILE A 71 6.85 6.94 4.96
N LEU A 72 5.86 6.11 4.63
CA LEU A 72 4.69 5.90 5.48
C LEU A 72 4.62 4.46 5.95
N TRP A 73 4.22 4.32 7.21
CA TRP A 73 4.05 3.04 7.88
C TRP A 73 2.59 2.64 7.81
N PHE A 74 2.32 1.53 7.12
CA PHE A 74 0.99 0.96 7.02
C PHE A 74 0.92 -0.39 7.72
N PRO A 75 -0.18 -0.69 8.43
CA PRO A 75 -0.43 -2.05 8.88
C PRO A 75 -0.62 -2.97 7.68
N GLN A 76 -0.02 -4.14 7.68
CA GLN A 76 -0.18 -5.16 6.62
C GLN A 76 -1.64 -5.55 6.39
N ALA A 77 -2.46 -5.48 7.45
CA ALA A 77 -3.88 -5.81 7.43
C ALA A 77 -4.78 -4.62 7.05
N SER A 78 -4.20 -3.44 6.77
CA SER A 78 -4.97 -2.25 6.43
C SER A 78 -5.50 -2.35 4.99
N SER A 79 -6.78 -2.07 4.78
CA SER A 79 -7.38 -1.95 3.45
C SER A 79 -6.82 -0.78 2.62
N GLN A 80 -5.98 0.06 3.24
CA GLN A 80 -5.29 1.17 2.58
C GLN A 80 -4.00 0.73 1.88
N LEU A 81 -3.55 -0.52 2.03
CA LEU A 81 -2.40 -1.06 1.33
C LEU A 81 -2.87 -2.20 0.42
N ARG A 82 -2.49 -2.13 -0.86
CA ARG A 82 -2.75 -3.22 -1.81
C ARG A 82 -1.47 -3.58 -2.54
N GLN A 83 -1.19 -4.87 -2.62
CA GLN A 83 -0.18 -5.38 -3.54
C GLN A 83 -0.81 -5.43 -4.92
N LYS A 84 -0.16 -4.84 -5.94
CA LYS A 84 -0.62 -5.05 -7.32
C LYS A 84 -0.16 -6.44 -7.68
N GLY A 85 -1.10 -7.38 -7.53
CA GLY A 85 -0.89 -8.83 -7.56
C GLY A 85 0.28 -9.23 -8.44
N ALA A 86 1.24 -9.92 -7.81
CA ALA A 86 2.24 -10.66 -8.53
C ALA A 86 1.52 -11.54 -9.55
N VAL A 87 1.58 -11.16 -10.83
CA VAL A 87 1.33 -12.09 -11.93
C VAL A 87 2.42 -13.15 -11.77
N LYS A 88 2.07 -14.23 -11.07
CA LYS A 88 2.82 -15.49 -11.11
C LYS A 88 2.80 -15.91 -12.58
N LYS A 89 3.93 -15.71 -13.26
CA LYS A 89 4.20 -16.34 -14.55
C LYS A 89 4.46 -17.82 -14.35
#